data_AF-A0A2N5YKZ5-F1
#
_entry.id   AF-A0A2N5YKZ5-F1
#
_cell.length_a   1.000
_cell.length_b   1.000
_cell.length_c   1.000
_cell.angle_alpha   90.00
_cell.angle_beta   90.00
_cell.angle_gamma   90.00
#
_symmetry.space_group_name_H-M   'P 1'
#
loop_
_entity.id
_entity.type
_entity.pdbx_description
1 polymer ?
#
loop_
_entity_poly.entity_id
_entity_poly.type
_entity_poly.pdbx_seq_one_letter_code
_entity_poly.pdbx_strand_id
1 'polypeptide(L)'
;MRFTKSIKTIALFVFSGVFLFNSCELEEKPTPTHELMQGVWELVEAYDANDSLITDRVTSFYPTYLHLDDMNSVNSTAGPLFMYIVYGDSRFIEVQSKMGDIFKYADLTLTEGEWFIKKNEVVTDFTIEMKLKFPTMDVFTNIMELMNVDVGGIVGDMLDAVIYHKFLTVAVEINDDNDESMTWTFSDETQAQYNTKDYTGTYMSFTGVGVEEFSRCKLKFVKKVESLTNLVNDAAGGQGGK
;
A
#
# COMPACT_ATOMS: atom_id res chain seq x y z
N MET A 1 -95.98 4.99 -28.51
CA MET A 1 -95.06 3.90 -28.13
C MET A 1 -94.40 3.33 -29.38
N ARG A 2 -93.17 3.76 -29.69
CA ARG A 2 -92.09 3.03 -30.40
C ARG A 2 -91.05 4.05 -30.88
N PHE A 3 -90.01 4.17 -30.05
CA PHE A 3 -88.71 4.73 -30.37
C PHE A 3 -87.80 3.59 -30.85
N THR A 4 -87.09 3.77 -31.97
CA THR A 4 -85.82 3.08 -32.30
C THR A 4 -85.19 3.84 -33.48
N LYS A 5 -84.17 4.69 -33.27
CA LYS A 5 -82.70 4.42 -33.27
C LYS A 5 -82.16 4.01 -34.65
N SER A 6 -81.00 4.46 -35.14
CA SER A 6 -80.04 5.48 -34.73
C SER A 6 -79.03 5.66 -35.87
N ILE A 7 -78.50 6.87 -35.99
CA ILE A 7 -77.54 7.36 -36.99
C ILE A 7 -76.12 6.80 -36.74
N LYS A 8 -75.37 6.58 -37.83
CA LYS A 8 -73.94 6.19 -37.89
C LYS A 8 -73.01 7.38 -37.62
N THR A 9 -71.97 7.23 -36.78
CA THR A 9 -70.75 8.07 -36.72
C THR A 9 -69.66 7.26 -35.98
N ILE A 10 -68.67 6.68 -36.66
CA ILE A 10 -67.29 7.15 -36.95
C ILE A 10 -66.45 7.51 -35.70
N ALA A 11 -65.52 6.59 -35.41
CA ALA A 11 -64.15 6.68 -34.86
C ALA A 11 -63.78 7.70 -33.76
N LEU A 12 -63.18 7.18 -32.67
CA LEU A 12 -61.91 7.71 -32.17
C LEU A 12 -61.14 6.61 -31.39
N PHE A 13 -59.96 6.26 -31.92
CA PHE A 13 -58.94 5.45 -31.30
C PHE A 13 -58.36 6.22 -30.09
N VAL A 14 -58.41 5.65 -28.88
CA VAL A 14 -57.58 6.11 -27.76
C VAL A 14 -56.66 4.96 -27.38
N PHE A 15 -55.49 4.96 -28.03
CA PHE A 15 -54.36 4.13 -27.66
C PHE A 15 -53.76 4.76 -26.39
N SER A 16 -54.20 4.29 -25.22
CA SER A 16 -53.65 4.73 -23.94
C SER A 16 -52.28 4.07 -23.76
N GLY A 17 -51.24 4.68 -24.34
CA GLY A 17 -49.86 4.32 -24.10
C GLY A 17 -49.52 4.61 -22.64
N VAL A 18 -49.51 3.57 -21.81
CA VAL A 18 -48.88 3.61 -20.50
C VAL A 18 -47.37 3.62 -20.75
N PHE A 19 -46.78 4.82 -20.84
CA PHE A 19 -45.35 4.99 -20.67
C PHE A 19 -45.02 4.64 -19.21
N LEU A 20 -44.73 3.36 -18.97
CA LEU A 20 -43.97 2.95 -17.81
C LEU A 20 -42.55 3.47 -18.01
N PHE A 21 -42.29 4.69 -17.56
CA PHE A 21 -40.93 5.11 -17.25
C PHE A 21 -40.46 4.24 -16.09
N ASN A 22 -39.95 3.04 -16.40
CA ASN A 22 -38.96 2.42 -15.55
C ASN A 22 -37.76 3.38 -15.59
N SER A 23 -37.71 4.31 -14.63
CA SER A 23 -36.46 4.96 -14.24
C SER A 23 -35.55 3.82 -13.80
N CYS A 24 -34.81 3.27 -14.75
CA CYS A 24 -33.61 2.53 -14.47
C CYS A 24 -32.65 3.59 -13.92
N GLU A 25 -32.74 3.89 -12.61
CA GLU A 25 -31.62 4.48 -11.91
C GLU A 25 -30.47 3.50 -12.18
N LEU A 26 -29.50 3.96 -12.97
CA LEU A 26 -28.21 3.31 -13.04
C LEU A 26 -27.66 3.40 -11.61
N GLU A 27 -27.90 2.36 -10.81
CA GLU A 27 -27.15 2.16 -9.58
C GLU A 27 -25.68 2.12 -10.00
N GLU A 28 -24.97 3.20 -9.70
CA GLU A 28 -23.55 3.31 -9.91
C GLU A 28 -22.91 2.22 -9.04
N LYS A 29 -22.31 1.23 -9.68
CA LYS A 29 -21.65 0.16 -8.94
C LYS A 29 -20.44 0.78 -8.26
N PRO A 30 -20.22 0.49 -6.97
CA PRO A 30 -19.08 1.05 -6.25
C PRO A 30 -17.78 0.65 -6.95
N THR A 31 -16.84 1.58 -7.05
CA THR A 31 -15.54 1.34 -7.66
C THR A 31 -14.78 0.27 -6.86
N PRO A 32 -14.21 -0.76 -7.50
CA PRO A 32 -13.41 -1.78 -6.81
C PRO A 32 -12.23 -1.18 -6.03
N THR A 33 -11.95 -1.67 -4.83
CA THR A 33 -10.86 -1.15 -3.98
C THR A 33 -9.50 -1.21 -4.69
N HIS A 34 -9.27 -2.25 -5.50
CA HIS A 34 -8.07 -2.36 -6.33
C HIS A 34 -7.90 -1.20 -7.33
N GLU A 35 -8.98 -0.67 -7.88
CA GLU A 35 -8.92 0.48 -8.80
C GLU A 35 -8.65 1.77 -8.04
N LEU A 36 -9.32 1.96 -6.89
CA LEU A 36 -9.13 3.13 -6.04
C LEU A 36 -7.71 3.26 -5.48
N MET A 37 -7.08 2.13 -5.12
CA MET A 37 -5.73 2.11 -4.56
C MET A 37 -4.62 2.41 -5.58
N GLN A 38 -4.88 2.29 -6.89
CA GLN A 38 -3.85 2.53 -7.90
C GLN A 38 -3.40 3.99 -7.93
N GLY A 39 -2.11 4.20 -8.17
CA GLY A 39 -1.51 5.52 -8.32
C GLY A 39 -0.34 5.78 -7.40
N VAL A 40 0.11 7.04 -7.37
CA VAL A 40 1.21 7.51 -6.53
C VAL A 40 0.64 8.13 -5.26
N TRP A 41 1.19 7.78 -4.11
CA TRP A 41 0.70 8.13 -2.79
C TRP A 41 1.84 8.68 -1.94
N GLU A 42 1.63 9.81 -1.28
CA GLU A 42 2.54 10.37 -0.28
C GLU A 42 2.04 10.04 1.12
N LEU A 43 2.91 9.51 1.97
CA LEU A 43 2.64 9.38 3.40
C LEU A 43 2.63 10.78 4.05
N VAL A 44 1.48 11.20 4.55
CA VAL A 44 1.33 12.50 5.22
C VAL A 44 1.29 12.37 6.74
N GLU A 45 0.77 11.25 7.25
CA GLU A 45 0.74 10.98 8.69
C GLU A 45 1.00 9.50 8.97
N ALA A 46 1.80 9.21 9.99
CA ALA A 46 1.97 7.88 10.54
C ALA A 46 1.75 7.93 12.05
N TYR A 47 1.04 6.94 12.59
CA TYR A 47 0.75 6.79 14.00
C TYR A 47 1.15 5.40 14.49
N ASP A 48 1.73 5.29 15.68
CA ASP A 48 2.02 4.01 16.32
C ASP A 48 0.77 3.38 16.97
N ALA A 49 0.96 2.22 17.60
CA ALA A 49 -0.10 1.48 18.29
C ALA A 49 -0.79 2.28 19.43
N ASN A 50 -0.16 3.34 19.94
CA ASN A 50 -0.70 4.20 20.98
C ASN A 50 -1.27 5.51 20.41
N ASP A 51 -1.52 5.57 19.10
CA ASP A 51 -1.94 6.76 18.36
C ASP A 51 -0.96 7.95 18.50
N SER A 52 0.32 7.70 18.81
CA SER A 52 1.34 8.76 18.83
C SER A 52 1.84 9.01 17.41
N LEU A 53 1.95 10.28 17.01
CA LEU A 53 2.46 10.66 15.69
C LEU A 53 3.94 10.27 15.56
N ILE A 54 4.27 9.56 14.48
CA ILE A 54 5.61 9.03 14.21
C ILE A 54 6.15 9.46 12.84
N THR A 55 5.41 10.27 12.07
CA THR A 55 5.75 10.66 10.69
C THR A 55 7.21 11.08 10.54
N ASP A 56 7.65 12.07 11.30
CA ASP A 56 9.01 12.63 11.21
C ASP A 56 10.11 11.59 11.50
N ARG A 57 9.79 10.52 12.25
CA ARG A 57 10.73 9.43 12.53
C ARG A 57 10.87 8.53 11.31
N VAL A 58 9.75 8.17 10.68
CA VAL A 58 9.72 7.23 9.54
C VAL A 58 10.00 7.90 8.20
N THR A 59 9.95 9.24 8.12
CA THR A 59 10.25 10.04 6.92
C THR A 59 11.52 10.90 7.06
N SER A 60 12.33 10.70 8.11
CA SER A 60 13.35 11.65 8.59
C SER A 60 14.38 12.17 7.56
N PHE A 61 14.58 11.48 6.45
CA PHE A 61 15.52 11.89 5.39
C PHE A 61 14.84 12.33 4.09
N TYR A 62 13.72 11.71 3.73
CA TYR A 62 12.96 11.98 2.51
C TYR A 62 11.47 11.67 2.70
N PRO A 63 10.57 12.39 1.99
CA PRO A 63 9.17 12.00 1.94
C PRO A 63 9.00 10.54 1.50
N THR A 64 8.04 9.86 2.12
CA THR A 64 7.70 8.48 1.76
C THR A 64 6.63 8.49 0.67
N TYR A 65 6.99 7.96 -0.49
CA TYR A 65 6.09 7.77 -1.62
C TYR A 65 5.92 6.29 -1.94
N LEU A 66 4.71 5.91 -2.34
CA LEU A 66 4.36 4.58 -2.84
C LEU A 66 3.72 4.75 -4.23
N HIS A 67 4.11 3.91 -5.18
CA HIS A 67 3.40 3.75 -6.45
C HIS A 67 2.85 2.33 -6.53
N LEU A 68 1.52 2.22 -6.59
CA LEU A 68 0.78 0.96 -6.72
C LEU A 68 0.25 0.87 -8.15
N ASP A 69 0.72 -0.11 -8.92
CA ASP A 69 0.28 -0.32 -10.30
C ASP A 69 -0.74 -1.46 -10.45
N ASP A 70 -1.36 -1.54 -11.61
CA ASP A 70 -2.38 -2.53 -11.98
C ASP A 70 -1.85 -3.96 -12.16
N MET A 71 -0.52 -4.09 -12.26
CA MET A 71 0.23 -5.33 -12.36
C MET A 71 0.68 -5.86 -10.99
N ASN A 72 0.10 -5.34 -9.91
CA ASN A 72 0.39 -5.71 -8.53
C ASN A 72 1.79 -5.31 -8.05
N SER A 73 2.47 -4.39 -8.71
CA SER A 73 3.79 -3.92 -8.31
C SER A 73 3.70 -2.76 -7.31
N VAL A 74 4.68 -2.71 -6.40
CA VAL A 74 4.92 -1.57 -5.53
C VAL A 74 6.31 -1.01 -5.83
N ASN A 75 6.39 0.28 -6.11
CA ASN A 75 7.67 1.01 -6.19
C ASN A 75 7.65 2.15 -5.18
N SER A 76 8.68 2.29 -4.34
CA SER A 76 8.57 3.23 -3.21
C SER A 76 9.87 3.78 -2.67
N THR A 77 9.76 4.85 -1.89
CA THR A 77 10.80 5.32 -0.97
C THR A 77 10.56 4.88 0.48
N ALA A 78 9.62 3.94 0.70
CA ALA A 78 9.10 3.53 2.00
C ALA A 78 10.03 2.57 2.79
N GLY A 79 11.28 2.37 2.36
CA GLY A 79 12.23 1.49 3.04
C GLY A 79 12.33 1.74 4.56
N PRO A 80 12.58 2.99 5.02
CA PRO A 80 12.62 3.31 6.44
C PRO A 80 11.31 3.02 7.18
N LEU A 81 10.16 3.30 6.56
CA LEU A 81 8.84 2.98 7.13
C LEU A 81 8.70 1.47 7.35
N PHE A 82 9.02 0.64 6.37
CA PHE A 82 8.91 -0.82 6.52
C PHE A 82 9.96 -1.39 7.47
N MET A 83 11.13 -0.76 7.59
CA MET A 83 12.07 -1.09 8.67
C MET A 83 11.47 -0.80 10.04
N TYR A 84 10.81 0.34 10.24
CA TYR A 84 10.10 0.62 11.48
C TYR A 84 9.01 -0.42 11.75
N ILE A 85 8.19 -0.78 10.76
CA ILE A 85 7.13 -1.79 10.91
C ILE A 85 7.72 -3.13 11.34
N VAL A 86 8.80 -3.60 10.73
CA VAL A 86 9.37 -4.93 11.04
C VAL A 86 10.12 -4.93 12.37
N TYR A 87 10.85 -3.86 12.68
CA TYR A 87 11.87 -3.87 13.73
C TYR A 87 11.52 -3.04 14.98
N GLY A 88 10.55 -2.14 14.87
CA GLY A 88 10.09 -1.27 15.95
C GLY A 88 11.05 -0.14 16.32
N ASP A 89 10.56 0.75 17.18
CA ASP A 89 11.14 2.06 17.45
C ASP A 89 12.56 2.02 18.04
N SER A 90 12.78 1.18 19.06
CA SER A 90 14.08 1.10 19.75
C SER A 90 15.19 0.61 18.83
N ARG A 91 14.90 -0.39 17.99
CA ARG A 91 15.85 -0.97 17.04
C ARG A 91 16.02 -0.09 15.81
N PHE A 92 14.96 0.59 15.37
CA PHE A 92 15.00 1.54 14.26
C PHE A 92 15.91 2.74 14.55
N ILE A 93 15.84 3.33 15.74
CA ILE A 93 16.69 4.48 16.12
C ILE A 93 18.16 4.09 16.18
N GLU A 94 18.48 2.92 16.75
CA GLU A 94 19.86 2.41 16.80
C GLU A 94 20.42 2.18 15.39
N VAL A 95 19.61 1.63 14.50
CA VAL A 95 19.95 1.42 13.09
C VAL A 95 20.11 2.76 12.35
N GLN A 96 19.16 3.70 12.46
CA GLN A 96 19.27 5.04 11.85
C GLN A 96 20.54 5.78 12.29
N SER A 97 20.88 5.73 13.59
CA SER A 97 22.05 6.44 14.14
C SER A 97 23.39 5.99 13.56
N LYS A 98 23.46 4.75 13.03
CA LYS A 98 24.64 4.15 12.40
C LYS A 98 24.57 4.13 10.87
N MET A 99 23.39 4.41 10.30
CA MET A 99 23.13 4.43 8.85
C MET A 99 23.53 5.72 8.13
N GLY A 100 23.79 6.81 8.88
CA GLY A 100 24.05 8.15 8.34
C GLY A 100 25.18 8.25 7.30
N ASP A 101 26.12 7.30 7.27
CA ASP A 101 27.22 7.26 6.29
C ASP A 101 27.11 6.14 5.24
N ILE A 102 26.35 5.07 5.51
CA ILE A 102 26.40 3.83 4.71
C ILE A 102 25.28 3.74 3.67
N PHE A 103 24.18 4.45 3.90
CA PHE A 103 23.18 4.67 2.88
C PHE A 103 23.34 6.07 2.32
N LYS A 104 24.26 6.23 1.36
CA LYS A 104 24.00 7.19 0.29
C LYS A 104 22.76 6.67 -0.45
N TYR A 105 21.58 6.98 0.10
CA TYR A 105 20.29 6.90 -0.59
C TYR A 105 20.24 7.86 -1.80
N ALA A 106 21.34 8.57 -2.09
CA ALA A 106 21.58 9.36 -3.30
C ALA A 106 21.45 8.56 -4.61
N ASP A 107 21.35 7.23 -4.55
CA ASP A 107 21.03 6.36 -5.68
C ASP A 107 19.60 5.77 -5.63
N LEU A 108 18.68 6.33 -4.82
CA LEU A 108 17.22 6.10 -4.82
C LEU A 108 16.80 4.78 -5.48
N THR A 109 17.29 3.67 -4.96
CA THR A 109 16.85 2.36 -5.44
C THR A 109 15.48 2.20 -4.82
N LEU A 110 14.46 2.43 -5.64
CA LEU A 110 13.07 2.24 -5.27
C LEU A 110 12.95 0.90 -4.56
N THR A 111 12.39 0.93 -3.34
CA THR A 111 12.02 -0.29 -2.65
C THR A 111 10.89 -0.90 -3.45
N GLU A 112 11.18 -2.04 -4.07
CA GLU A 112 10.23 -2.80 -4.86
C GLU A 112 9.41 -3.71 -3.95
N GLY A 113 8.22 -4.06 -4.41
CA GLY A 113 7.34 -4.97 -3.72
C GLY A 113 6.21 -5.43 -4.62
N GLU A 114 5.29 -6.18 -4.03
CA GLU A 114 4.05 -6.57 -4.65
C GLU A 114 2.88 -6.32 -3.69
N TRP A 115 1.70 -6.07 -4.24
CA TRP A 115 0.47 -5.92 -3.46
C TRP A 115 -0.63 -6.77 -4.06
N PHE A 116 -1.45 -7.38 -3.21
CA PHE A 116 -2.46 -8.34 -3.62
C PHE A 116 -3.79 -8.01 -2.94
N ILE A 117 -4.83 -7.86 -3.75
CA ILE A 117 -6.19 -7.57 -3.31
C ILE A 117 -7.15 -8.26 -4.29
N LYS A 118 -8.37 -8.56 -3.85
CA LYS A 118 -9.38 -9.16 -4.74
C LYS A 118 -9.76 -8.15 -5.83
N LYS A 119 -9.52 -8.51 -7.08
CA LYS A 119 -9.89 -7.68 -8.24
C LYS A 119 -11.41 -7.69 -8.44
N ASN A 120 -11.97 -6.56 -8.86
CA ASN A 120 -13.41 -6.35 -9.12
C ASN A 120 -14.33 -6.48 -7.89
N GLU A 121 -13.80 -6.39 -6.67
CA GLU A 121 -14.58 -6.41 -5.42
C GLU A 121 -14.26 -5.17 -4.59
N VAL A 122 -15.24 -4.74 -3.78
CA VAL A 122 -15.02 -3.79 -2.69
C VAL A 122 -14.62 -4.61 -1.46
N VAL A 123 -13.38 -4.44 -1.03
CA VAL A 123 -12.82 -5.12 0.14
C VAL A 123 -12.18 -4.12 1.08
N THR A 124 -11.94 -4.54 2.33
CA THR A 124 -11.42 -3.71 3.42
C THR A 124 -10.01 -4.12 3.86
N ASP A 125 -9.43 -5.11 3.18
CA ASP A 125 -8.10 -5.61 3.48
C ASP A 125 -7.35 -6.00 2.20
N PHE A 126 -6.03 -6.00 2.30
CA PHE A 126 -5.13 -6.43 1.25
C PHE A 126 -3.86 -7.05 1.83
N THR A 127 -3.00 -7.56 0.95
CA THR A 127 -1.67 -8.05 1.29
C THR A 127 -0.62 -7.18 0.62
N ILE A 128 0.47 -6.89 1.33
CA ILE A 128 1.64 -6.20 0.77
C ILE A 128 2.91 -6.98 1.07
N GLU A 129 3.76 -7.16 0.07
CA GLU A 129 5.10 -7.75 0.20
C GLU A 129 6.14 -6.71 -0.22
N MET A 130 7.03 -6.32 0.70
CA MET A 130 8.11 -5.38 0.42
C MET A 130 9.46 -6.08 0.41
N LYS A 131 10.28 -5.79 -0.60
CA LYS A 131 11.65 -6.27 -0.71
C LYS A 131 12.58 -5.28 -0.03
N LEU A 132 13.10 -5.62 1.14
CA LEU A 132 14.16 -4.84 1.78
C LEU A 132 15.51 -5.39 1.34
N LYS A 133 16.20 -4.63 0.48
CA LYS A 133 17.57 -4.89 0.06
C LYS A 133 18.54 -4.10 0.92
N PHE A 134 19.52 -4.79 1.50
CA PHE A 134 20.62 -4.14 2.19
C PHE A 134 21.77 -3.86 1.20
N PRO A 135 22.46 -2.69 1.29
CA PRO A 135 23.51 -2.31 0.36
C PRO A 135 24.69 -3.28 0.33
N THR A 136 25.04 -3.84 1.49
CA THR A 136 26.11 -4.82 1.64
C THR A 136 25.76 -5.86 2.71
N MET A 137 26.40 -7.03 2.63
CA MET A 137 26.30 -8.05 3.68
C MET A 137 26.83 -7.57 5.04
N ASP A 138 27.81 -6.65 5.04
CA ASP A 138 28.31 -6.05 6.28
C ASP A 138 27.25 -5.16 6.93
N VAL A 139 26.52 -4.37 6.15
CA VAL A 139 25.39 -3.55 6.65
C VAL A 139 24.30 -4.46 7.20
N PHE A 140 23.96 -5.50 6.46
CA PHE A 140 22.99 -6.51 6.90
C PHE A 140 23.40 -7.13 8.24
N THR A 141 24.62 -7.66 8.33
CA THR A 141 25.13 -8.35 9.53
C THR A 141 25.20 -7.40 10.71
N ASN A 142 25.70 -6.17 10.51
CA ASN A 142 25.74 -5.15 11.56
C ASN A 142 24.33 -4.79 12.06
N ILE A 143 23.36 -4.61 11.17
CA ILE A 143 21.97 -4.32 11.55
C ILE A 143 21.39 -5.51 12.34
N MET A 144 21.61 -6.74 11.88
CA MET A 144 21.10 -7.95 12.54
C MET A 144 21.75 -8.17 13.91
N GLU A 145 23.06 -7.94 14.04
CA GLU A 145 23.77 -7.99 15.32
C GLU A 145 23.28 -6.94 16.31
N LEU A 146 23.09 -5.68 15.86
CA LEU A 146 22.53 -4.61 16.69
C LEU A 146 21.13 -4.97 17.19
N MET A 147 20.37 -5.62 16.32
CA MET A 147 19.02 -6.08 16.61
C MET A 147 18.95 -7.34 17.48
N ASN A 148 20.11 -7.93 17.83
CA ASN A 148 20.22 -9.22 18.51
C ASN A 148 19.46 -10.34 17.77
N VAL A 149 19.54 -10.30 16.44
CA VAL A 149 18.94 -11.26 15.52
C VAL A 149 20.02 -12.27 15.12
N ASP A 150 19.80 -13.54 15.46
CA ASP A 150 20.70 -14.62 15.07
C ASP A 150 20.47 -15.00 13.59
N VAL A 151 21.40 -14.59 12.72
CA VAL A 151 21.44 -14.97 11.30
C VAL A 151 22.27 -16.23 11.05
N GLY A 152 22.72 -16.90 12.12
CA GLY A 152 23.65 -18.02 12.16
C GLY A 152 23.23 -19.21 11.29
N GLY A 153 23.62 -19.18 10.02
CA GLY A 153 23.42 -20.25 9.05
C GLY A 153 22.88 -19.78 7.69
N ILE A 154 22.29 -18.59 7.61
CA ILE A 154 21.67 -18.08 6.37
C ILE A 154 22.71 -17.30 5.53
N VAL A 155 23.71 -16.70 6.17
CA VAL A 155 24.69 -15.77 5.55
C VAL A 155 25.56 -16.41 4.46
N GLY A 156 25.82 -17.72 4.51
CA GLY A 156 26.76 -18.39 3.60
C GLY A 156 26.28 -18.50 2.15
N ASP A 157 24.96 -18.61 1.94
CA ASP A 157 24.35 -18.87 0.62
C ASP A 157 23.54 -17.67 0.08
N MET A 158 23.43 -16.58 0.85
CA MET A 158 22.74 -15.35 0.42
C MET A 158 23.61 -14.54 -0.52
N LEU A 159 23.46 -14.78 -1.83
CA LEU A 159 24.12 -13.99 -2.88
C LEU A 159 23.67 -12.51 -2.89
N ASP A 160 22.50 -12.21 -2.31
CA ASP A 160 21.97 -10.87 -2.08
C ASP A 160 21.24 -10.82 -0.72
N ALA A 161 21.52 -9.82 0.12
CA ALA A 161 20.78 -9.55 1.37
C ALA A 161 19.41 -8.94 1.06
N VAL A 162 18.48 -9.77 0.56
CA VAL A 162 17.09 -9.37 0.35
C VAL A 162 16.17 -10.21 1.24
N ILE A 163 15.41 -9.51 2.08
CA ILE A 163 14.32 -10.11 2.86
C ILE A 163 13.00 -9.57 2.31
N TYR A 164 12.10 -10.49 2.00
CA TYR A 164 10.73 -10.26 1.58
C TYR A 164 9.85 -10.20 2.83
N HIS A 165 9.25 -9.05 3.08
CA HIS A 165 8.37 -8.82 4.22
C HIS A 165 6.93 -8.74 3.73
N LYS A 166 6.17 -9.81 3.97
CA LYS A 166 4.78 -9.92 3.59
C LYS A 166 3.89 -9.68 4.81
N PHE A 167 2.92 -8.78 4.65
CA PHE A 167 1.89 -8.50 5.64
C PHE A 167 0.55 -8.84 5.01
N LEU A 168 -0.12 -9.84 5.55
CA LEU A 168 -1.47 -10.25 5.16
C LEU A 168 -2.48 -9.46 5.99
N THR A 169 -3.69 -9.30 5.45
CA THR A 169 -4.82 -8.66 6.14
C THR A 169 -4.48 -7.28 6.69
N VAL A 170 -3.76 -6.48 5.90
CA VAL A 170 -3.57 -5.06 6.18
C VAL A 170 -4.88 -4.37 5.84
N ALA A 171 -5.50 -3.71 6.82
CA ALA A 171 -6.75 -3.02 6.59
C ALA A 171 -6.53 -1.78 5.71
N VAL A 172 -7.43 -1.53 4.77
CA VAL A 172 -7.42 -0.37 3.89
C VAL A 172 -8.76 0.34 3.93
N GLU A 173 -8.70 1.66 4.12
CA GLU A 173 -9.84 2.56 4.05
C GLU A 173 -9.58 3.58 2.94
N ILE A 174 -10.41 3.54 1.90
CA ILE A 174 -10.45 4.50 0.80
C ILE A 174 -11.92 4.67 0.39
N ASN A 175 -12.36 5.91 0.22
CA ASN A 175 -13.75 6.22 -0.13
C ASN A 175 -13.83 6.59 -1.62
N ASP A 176 -14.80 6.03 -2.34
CA ASP A 176 -15.08 6.38 -3.74
C ASP A 176 -15.42 7.88 -3.91
N ASP A 177 -16.09 8.48 -2.91
CA ASP A 177 -16.40 9.92 -2.89
C ASP A 177 -15.17 10.82 -2.59
N ASN A 178 -14.07 10.22 -2.11
CA ASN A 178 -12.83 10.91 -1.77
C ASN A 178 -11.64 9.96 -1.99
N ASP A 179 -11.37 9.65 -3.26
CA ASP A 179 -10.34 8.72 -3.70
C ASP A 179 -8.92 9.33 -3.64
N GLU A 180 -8.80 10.55 -3.11
CA GLU A 180 -7.56 11.30 -2.93
C GLU A 180 -6.87 11.00 -1.58
N SER A 181 -7.54 10.23 -0.69
CA SER A 181 -7.03 9.88 0.63
C SER A 181 -7.19 8.39 0.92
N MET A 182 -6.13 7.77 1.44
CA MET A 182 -6.11 6.34 1.77
C MET A 182 -5.48 6.13 3.14
N THR A 183 -6.07 5.25 3.96
CA THR A 183 -5.50 4.86 5.24
C THR A 183 -5.19 3.37 5.25
N TRP A 184 -3.98 3.00 5.67
CA TRP A 184 -3.60 1.62 5.94
C TRP A 184 -3.44 1.40 7.44
N THR A 185 -3.93 0.26 7.93
CA THR A 185 -3.77 -0.12 9.34
C THR A 185 -3.15 -1.51 9.46
N PHE A 186 -1.99 -1.55 10.11
CA PHE A 186 -1.32 -2.77 10.56
C PHE A 186 -1.76 -3.02 12.00
N SER A 187 -2.67 -3.98 12.19
CA SER A 187 -3.32 -4.27 13.47
C SER A 187 -2.92 -5.64 14.01
N ASP A 188 -3.55 -6.07 15.10
CA ASP A 188 -3.40 -7.44 15.61
C ASP A 188 -4.03 -8.51 14.70
N GLU A 189 -4.82 -8.11 13.70
CA GLU A 189 -5.33 -9.02 12.67
C GLU A 189 -4.33 -9.21 11.51
N THR A 190 -3.34 -8.32 11.40
CA THR A 190 -2.30 -8.41 10.38
C THR A 190 -1.33 -9.54 10.70
N GLN A 191 -1.06 -10.40 9.72
CA GLN A 191 -0.10 -11.50 9.88
C GLN A 191 1.16 -11.21 9.08
N ALA A 192 2.33 -11.35 9.71
CA ALA A 192 3.60 -11.17 9.02
C ALA A 192 4.19 -12.51 8.55
N GLN A 193 4.87 -12.48 7.41
CA GLN A 193 5.70 -13.56 6.90
C GLN A 193 7.00 -12.96 6.36
N TYR A 194 8.13 -13.49 6.84
CA TYR A 194 9.45 -13.05 6.42
C TYR A 194 10.15 -14.18 5.69
N ASN A 195 10.62 -13.89 4.48
CA ASN A 195 11.25 -14.89 3.64
C ASN A 195 12.51 -14.36 2.96
N THR A 196 13.45 -15.25 2.68
CA THR A 196 14.54 -15.06 1.74
C THR A 196 14.28 -15.91 0.50
N LYS A 197 15.16 -15.86 -0.50
CA LYS A 197 15.15 -16.81 -1.63
C LYS A 197 16.48 -17.55 -1.70
N ASP A 198 16.43 -18.83 -2.03
CA ASP A 198 17.62 -19.61 -2.35
C ASP A 198 18.13 -19.31 -3.77
N TYR A 199 19.21 -19.96 -4.19
CA TYR A 199 19.81 -19.80 -5.53
C TYR A 199 18.88 -20.22 -6.69
N THR A 200 17.79 -20.93 -6.41
CA THR A 200 16.76 -21.31 -7.41
C THR A 200 15.60 -20.33 -7.46
N GLY A 201 15.57 -19.34 -6.56
CA GLY A 201 14.47 -18.40 -6.42
C GLY A 201 13.32 -18.90 -5.54
N THR A 202 13.51 -20.03 -4.83
CA THR A 202 12.49 -20.61 -3.95
C THR A 202 12.47 -19.88 -2.62
N TYR A 203 11.27 -19.54 -2.10
CA TYR A 203 11.13 -18.90 -0.80
C TYR A 203 11.60 -19.81 0.34
N MET A 204 12.42 -19.26 1.23
CA MET A 204 12.82 -19.88 2.48
C MET A 204 12.40 -18.98 3.64
N SER A 205 11.91 -19.56 4.73
CA SER A 205 11.53 -18.78 5.91
C SER A 205 12.75 -18.08 6.52
N PHE A 206 12.61 -16.79 6.79
CA PHE A 206 13.58 -16.02 7.54
C PHE A 206 13.21 -16.07 9.03
N THR A 207 14.07 -16.67 9.84
CA THR A 207 13.84 -16.85 11.28
C THR A 207 14.51 -15.79 12.15
N GLY A 208 15.14 -14.78 11.54
CA GLY A 208 15.87 -13.76 12.30
C GLY A 208 14.97 -12.85 13.13
N VAL A 209 13.72 -12.62 12.69
CA VAL A 209 12.76 -11.76 13.39
C VAL A 209 11.49 -12.57 13.63
N GLY A 210 10.94 -12.47 14.83
CA GLY A 210 9.65 -13.08 15.15
C GLY A 210 8.53 -12.44 14.32
N VAL A 211 7.73 -13.25 13.64
CA VAL A 211 6.57 -12.76 12.86
C VAL A 211 5.50 -12.07 13.71
N GLU A 212 5.53 -12.28 15.03
CA GLU A 212 4.63 -11.63 15.99
C GLU A 212 5.15 -10.26 16.48
N GLU A 213 6.41 -9.92 16.19
CA GLU A 213 7.12 -8.76 16.77
C GLU A 213 6.98 -7.46 15.96
N PHE A 214 6.20 -7.43 14.88
CA PHE A 214 6.05 -6.23 14.07
C PHE A 214 5.29 -5.11 14.80
N SER A 215 5.60 -3.87 14.46
CA SER A 215 4.95 -2.68 15.01
C SER A 215 3.61 -2.44 14.34
N ARG A 216 2.58 -2.33 15.17
CA ARG A 216 1.25 -1.91 14.75
C ARG A 216 1.29 -0.42 14.45
N CYS A 217 0.63 0.00 13.39
CA CYS A 217 0.63 1.39 12.97
C CYS A 217 -0.55 1.72 12.05
N LYS A 218 -0.83 3.01 11.96
CA LYS A 218 -1.83 3.59 11.06
C LYS A 218 -1.15 4.62 10.18
N LEU A 219 -1.28 4.45 8.88
CA LEU A 219 -0.60 5.24 7.87
C LEU A 219 -1.65 5.95 7.02
N LYS A 220 -1.53 7.27 6.90
CA LYS A 220 -2.41 8.07 6.05
C LYS A 220 -1.65 8.58 4.86
N PHE A 221 -2.26 8.40 3.69
CA PHE A 221 -1.71 8.76 2.41
C PHE A 221 -2.60 9.75 1.69
N VAL A 222 -1.97 10.62 0.92
CA VAL A 222 -2.64 11.52 -0.04
C VAL A 222 -2.14 11.20 -1.43
N LYS A 223 -3.06 11.10 -2.39
CA LYS A 223 -2.76 10.78 -3.78
C LYS A 223 -1.98 11.92 -4.45
N LYS A 224 -1.11 11.55 -5.39
CA LYS A 224 -0.28 12.47 -6.16
C LYS A 224 -0.53 12.26 -7.64
N VAL A 225 -0.63 13.38 -8.34
CA VAL A 225 -0.77 13.42 -9.80
C VAL A 225 0.58 13.23 -10.50
N GLU A 226 1.67 13.57 -9.81
CA GLU A 226 3.03 13.49 -10.35
C GLU A 226 3.58 12.05 -10.29
N SER A 227 4.49 11.73 -11.22
CA SER A 227 5.17 10.44 -11.20
C SER A 227 6.10 10.33 -10.00
N LEU A 228 6.29 9.11 -9.51
CA LEU A 228 7.23 8.81 -8.42
C LEU A 228 8.63 9.38 -8.70
N THR A 229 9.12 9.21 -9.93
CA THR A 229 10.44 9.72 -10.35
C THR A 229 10.55 11.23 -10.22
N ASN A 230 9.51 11.99 -10.60
CA ASN A 230 9.54 13.45 -10.52
C ASN A 230 9.53 13.91 -9.06
N LEU A 231 8.64 13.36 -8.24
CA LEU A 231 8.56 13.67 -6.81
C LEU A 231 9.88 13.41 -6.07
N VAL A 232 10.51 12.28 -6.42
CA VAL A 232 11.82 11.89 -5.91
C VAL A 232 12.92 12.87 -6.32
N ASN A 233 12.95 13.26 -7.60
CA ASN A 233 13.93 14.22 -8.12
C ASN A 233 13.76 15.61 -7.48
N ASP A 234 12.53 16.06 -7.28
CA ASP A 234 12.23 17.34 -6.66
C ASP A 234 12.65 17.38 -5.19
N ALA A 235 12.38 16.29 -4.45
CA ALA A 235 12.84 16.13 -3.07
C ALA A 235 14.37 16.13 -2.97
N ALA A 236 15.07 15.54 -3.93
CA ALA A 236 16.53 15.53 -3.99
C ALA A 236 17.13 16.90 -4.39
N GLY A 237 16.49 17.61 -5.33
CA GLY A 237 16.92 18.92 -5.81
C GLY A 237 16.72 20.07 -4.81
N GLY A 238 15.76 19.94 -3.88
CA GLY A 238 15.47 20.94 -2.86
C GLY A 238 16.51 21.11 -1.75
N GLN A 239 17.45 20.16 -1.59
CA GLN A 239 18.50 20.22 -0.55
C GLN A 239 19.78 20.97 -0.99
N GLY A 240 19.82 21.51 -2.22
CA GLY A 240 20.98 22.24 -2.76
C GLY A 240 20.96 23.76 -2.63
N GLY A 241 19.98 24.34 -1.91
CA GLY A 241 19.81 25.79 -1.89
C GLY A 241 19.11 26.35 -0.67
N LYS A 242 19.78 26.31 0.50
CA LYS A 242 19.72 27.33 1.55
C LYS A 242 21.04 27.39 2.29
#